data_AF-A0A317NIA7-F1
#
_entry.id   AF-A0A317NIA7-F1
#
_cell.length_a   1.000
_cell.length_b   1.000
_cell.length_c   1.000
_cell.angle_alpha   90.00
_cell.angle_beta   90.00
_cell.angle_gamma   90.00
#
_symmetry.space_group_name_H-M   'P 1'
#
loop_
_entity.id
_entity.type
_entity.pdbx_description
1 polymer ?
#
loop_
_entity_poly.entity_id
_entity_poly.type
_entity_poly.pdbx_seq_one_letter_code
_entity_poly.pdbx_strand_id
1 'polypeptide(L)'
;MVRHRSVPRPAVLTPGPAIAPFRPTLLDASSEEGLRDLESLAASGAVRAVHDTIDEQLDELIRCADPAFAHTADTLGAWRRRICGEIPLWRWGTWVFYPWNGQLVHVLPRAAFERVRADRNRDKIDRAQQRDLRACRIGVVGLSVGNSAAVTLAMEGVGGSFRLADFDTVGLSNLNRLRAGVGDLGVPKAVLAARQMFEIDPYLDIEVFTDGLTEDSIGPFFDGVDGSGTLDLLVEECDTVWAKVAAREYARSREIPVLMDTNDRGLLDVERFDLEPRRPLFHGRAGGITASQVARMTGGEKLSLLLDVVDESRLSPVMRVAIGEIGRSLSSWPQLASGVMLGGALVADTARRILLGELIPSGRTYVDLDELIPAISLSAELERAMEEVR
;
A
#
# COMPACT_ATOMS: atom_id res chain seq x y z
N MET A 1 9.48 11.34 55.01
CA MET A 1 10.39 10.60 54.11
C MET A 1 9.55 9.75 53.16
N VAL A 2 9.23 10.26 51.97
CA VAL A 2 8.51 9.48 50.94
C VAL A 2 9.56 8.61 50.25
N ARG A 3 9.50 7.29 50.47
CA ARG A 3 10.36 6.33 49.76
C ARG A 3 9.91 6.29 48.30
N HIS A 4 10.65 6.93 47.40
CA HIS A 4 10.48 6.73 45.96
C HIS A 4 10.77 5.24 45.66
N ARG A 5 9.72 4.48 45.32
CA ARG A 5 9.90 3.17 44.71
C ARG A 5 10.50 3.38 43.33
N SER A 6 11.75 2.99 43.13
CA SER A 6 12.38 2.95 41.82
C SER A 6 11.77 1.80 41.02
N VAL A 7 10.80 2.09 40.16
CA VAL A 7 10.34 1.12 39.16
C VAL A 7 11.42 1.06 38.08
N PRO A 8 12.07 -0.10 37.83
CA PRO A 8 13.06 -0.21 36.79
C PRO A 8 12.42 0.07 35.43
N ARG A 9 13.13 0.80 34.57
CA ARG A 9 12.71 1.01 33.18
C ARG A 9 12.58 -0.39 32.53
N PRO A 10 11.44 -0.72 31.89
CA PRO A 10 11.32 -1.96 31.14
C PRO A 10 12.46 -2.09 30.14
N ALA A 11 12.99 -3.30 29.97
CA ALA A 11 14.01 -3.54 28.96
C ALA A 11 13.44 -3.13 27.59
N VAL A 12 14.16 -2.28 26.86
CA VAL A 12 13.83 -1.99 25.47
C VAL A 12 14.25 -3.22 24.68
N LEU A 13 13.26 -4.04 24.30
CA LEU A 13 13.47 -5.15 23.37
C LEU A 13 13.49 -4.55 21.96
N THR A 14 14.60 -3.88 21.60
CA THR A 14 14.82 -3.47 20.22
C THR A 14 15.10 -4.74 19.42
N PRO A 15 14.36 -5.05 18.34
CA PRO A 15 14.79 -6.07 17.40
C PRO A 15 16.23 -5.76 16.96
N GLY A 16 17.09 -6.78 16.85
CA GLY A 16 18.47 -6.60 16.40
C GLY A 16 18.56 -5.99 14.98
N PRO A 17 19.77 -5.79 14.44
CA PRO A 17 20.00 -5.11 13.15
C PRO A 17 19.43 -5.84 11.90
N ALA A 18 18.68 -6.93 12.08
CA ALA A 18 17.98 -7.61 11.00
C ALA A 18 16.70 -6.84 10.63
N ILE A 19 16.38 -6.80 9.33
CA ILE A 19 15.09 -6.29 8.85
C ILE A 19 13.98 -6.95 9.67
N ALA A 20 13.10 -6.12 10.24
CA ALA A 20 11.99 -6.61 11.03
C ALA A 20 11.16 -7.63 10.21
N PRO A 21 10.82 -8.80 10.77
CA PRO A 21 10.19 -9.86 10.00
C PRO A 21 8.86 -9.39 9.42
N PHE A 22 8.67 -9.63 8.13
CA PHE A 22 7.51 -9.15 7.38
C PHE A 22 6.91 -10.21 6.44
N ARG A 23 7.63 -11.31 6.18
CA ARG A 23 7.12 -12.41 5.37
C ARG A 23 6.34 -13.40 6.25
N PRO A 24 5.11 -13.76 5.88
CA PRO A 24 4.42 -14.88 6.53
C PRO A 24 5.11 -16.20 6.16
N THR A 25 4.93 -17.21 7.01
CA THR A 25 5.28 -18.60 6.68
C THR A 25 4.02 -19.33 6.25
N LEU A 26 4.03 -19.92 5.06
CA LEU A 26 2.91 -20.71 4.52
C LEU A 26 3.22 -22.19 4.70
N LEU A 27 2.30 -22.93 5.31
CA LEU A 27 2.48 -24.33 5.69
C LEU A 27 1.33 -25.17 5.11
N ASP A 28 1.69 -26.21 4.35
CA ASP A 28 0.74 -27.20 3.83
C ASP A 28 0.77 -28.48 4.68
N ALA A 29 -0.15 -28.54 5.64
CA ALA A 29 -0.28 -29.66 6.56
C ALA A 29 -0.80 -30.94 5.90
N SER A 30 -1.21 -30.92 4.62
CA SER A 30 -1.57 -32.14 3.89
C SER A 30 -0.34 -32.98 3.54
N SER A 31 0.84 -32.36 3.49
CA SER A 31 2.12 -33.03 3.32
C SER A 31 2.75 -33.43 4.67
N GLU A 32 3.56 -34.49 4.68
CA GLU A 32 4.29 -34.93 5.89
C GLU A 32 5.42 -33.96 6.29
N GLU A 33 5.94 -33.18 5.34
CA GLU A 33 6.90 -32.12 5.63
C GLU A 33 6.21 -30.93 6.29
N GLY A 34 5.17 -30.38 5.66
CA GLY A 34 4.44 -29.24 6.22
C GLY A 34 3.73 -29.56 7.54
N LEU A 35 3.32 -30.82 7.78
CA LEU A 35 2.83 -31.24 9.09
C LEU A 35 3.93 -31.14 10.16
N ARG A 36 5.14 -31.65 9.89
CA ARG A 36 6.27 -31.55 10.82
C ARG A 36 6.66 -30.10 11.09
N ASP A 37 6.63 -29.25 10.07
CA ASP A 37 6.92 -27.82 10.21
C ASP A 37 5.86 -27.11 11.07
N LEU A 38 4.58 -27.44 10.88
CA LEU A 38 3.48 -26.92 11.69
C LEU A 38 3.60 -27.35 13.15
N GLU A 39 3.92 -28.63 13.41
CA GLU A 39 4.14 -29.15 14.76
C GLU A 39 5.33 -28.47 15.46
N SER A 40 6.44 -28.30 14.73
CA SER A 40 7.62 -27.57 15.20
C SER A 40 7.28 -26.11 15.56
N LEU A 41 6.55 -25.42 14.68
CA LEU A 41 6.12 -24.04 14.90
C LEU A 41 5.20 -23.94 16.13
N ALA A 42 4.23 -24.85 16.28
CA ALA A 42 3.34 -24.88 17.43
C ALA A 42 4.10 -25.12 18.74
N ALA A 43 5.14 -25.96 18.72
CA ALA A 43 5.99 -26.23 19.88
C ALA A 43 6.99 -25.11 20.22
N SER A 44 7.28 -24.20 19.28
CA SER A 44 8.30 -23.15 19.44
C SER A 44 7.95 -22.05 20.46
N GLY A 45 6.68 -21.93 20.86
CA GLY A 45 6.18 -20.81 21.67
C GLY A 45 6.01 -19.49 20.91
N ALA A 46 6.27 -19.46 19.59
CA ALA A 46 6.09 -18.27 18.76
C ALA A 46 4.61 -18.00 18.42
N VAL A 47 3.76 -19.03 18.40
CA VAL A 47 2.32 -18.91 18.16
C VAL A 47 1.62 -18.38 19.41
N ARG A 48 1.06 -17.17 19.30
CA ARG A 48 0.32 -16.48 20.37
C ARG A 48 -1.19 -16.64 20.25
N ALA A 49 -1.69 -16.83 19.04
CA ALA A 49 -3.11 -17.05 18.77
C ALA A 49 -3.29 -17.92 17.52
N VAL A 50 -4.30 -18.78 17.55
CA VAL A 50 -4.71 -19.63 16.42
C VAL A 50 -6.11 -19.21 15.98
N HIS A 51 -6.29 -18.98 14.68
CA HIS A 51 -7.56 -18.65 14.05
C HIS A 51 -7.85 -19.69 12.98
N ASP A 52 -8.78 -20.60 13.25
CA ASP A 52 -9.18 -21.63 12.29
C ASP A 52 -10.66 -21.47 11.94
N THR A 53 -10.91 -20.94 10.75
CA THR A 53 -12.26 -20.75 10.18
C THR A 53 -12.35 -21.36 8.77
N ILE A 54 -11.52 -22.38 8.48
CA ILE A 54 -11.42 -22.97 7.15
C ILE A 54 -12.76 -23.52 6.64
N ASP A 55 -13.62 -23.94 7.57
CA ASP A 55 -14.92 -24.52 7.27
C ASP A 55 -15.92 -23.46 6.80
N GLU A 56 -15.92 -22.28 7.43
CA GLU A 56 -16.66 -21.09 6.99
C GLU A 56 -16.17 -20.61 5.61
N GLN A 57 -14.85 -20.56 5.42
CA GLN A 57 -14.25 -20.16 4.14
C GLN A 57 -14.59 -21.15 3.00
N LEU A 58 -14.62 -22.45 3.30
CA LEU A 58 -15.07 -23.47 2.34
C LEU A 58 -16.52 -23.29 1.94
N ASP A 59 -17.39 -22.91 2.89
CA ASP A 59 -18.77 -22.61 2.52
C ASP A 59 -18.86 -21.40 1.59
N GLU A 60 -18.04 -20.37 1.82
CA GLU A 60 -17.96 -19.24 0.89
C GLU A 60 -17.48 -19.67 -0.49
N LEU A 61 -16.50 -20.57 -0.58
CA LEU A 61 -16.05 -21.16 -1.84
C LEU A 61 -17.17 -21.93 -2.56
N ILE A 62 -17.93 -22.74 -1.82
CA ILE A 62 -19.05 -23.51 -2.38
C ILE A 62 -20.15 -22.58 -2.88
N ARG A 63 -20.50 -21.54 -2.11
CA ARG A 63 -21.48 -20.52 -2.50
C ARG A 63 -21.04 -19.72 -3.72
N CYS A 64 -19.76 -19.33 -3.77
CA CYS A 64 -19.15 -18.66 -4.93
C CYS A 64 -19.18 -19.55 -6.19
N ALA A 65 -19.07 -20.87 -6.03
CA ALA A 65 -19.08 -21.79 -7.15
C ALA A 65 -20.48 -21.96 -7.78
N ASP A 66 -21.54 -21.97 -6.97
CA ASP A 66 -22.93 -22.10 -7.44
C ASP A 66 -23.93 -21.33 -6.54
N PRO A 67 -24.06 -20.00 -6.71
CA PRO A 67 -24.90 -19.17 -5.83
C PRO A 67 -26.41 -19.48 -5.94
N ALA A 68 -26.84 -20.12 -7.03
CA ALA A 68 -28.25 -20.46 -7.27
C ALA A 68 -28.67 -21.72 -6.52
N PHE A 69 -27.72 -22.52 -6.05
CA PHE A 69 -27.98 -23.75 -5.33
C PHE A 69 -28.42 -23.51 -3.88
N ALA A 70 -29.31 -24.34 -3.36
CA ALA A 70 -29.76 -24.26 -1.98
C ALA A 70 -28.68 -24.79 -1.02
N HIS A 71 -27.99 -23.90 -0.31
CA HIS A 71 -26.90 -24.25 0.60
C HIS A 71 -27.38 -24.55 2.02
N THR A 72 -27.97 -25.74 2.23
CA THR A 72 -28.29 -26.26 3.58
C THR A 72 -27.04 -26.84 4.27
N ALA A 73 -27.07 -27.00 5.59
CA ALA A 73 -25.98 -27.62 6.36
C ALA A 73 -25.57 -28.99 5.81
N ASP A 74 -26.53 -29.84 5.42
CA ASP A 74 -26.26 -31.17 4.86
C ASP A 74 -25.55 -31.09 3.51
N THR A 75 -26.01 -30.18 2.63
CA THR A 75 -25.41 -30.02 1.30
C THR A 75 -24.00 -29.44 1.39
N LEU A 76 -23.78 -28.42 2.24
CA LEU A 76 -22.46 -27.85 2.50
C LEU A 76 -21.51 -28.91 3.08
N GLY A 77 -21.97 -29.70 4.04
CA GLY A 77 -21.20 -30.81 4.60
C GLY A 77 -20.82 -31.86 3.54
N ALA A 78 -21.71 -32.18 2.61
CA ALA A 78 -21.42 -33.10 1.50
C ALA A 78 -20.38 -32.52 0.52
N TRP A 79 -20.50 -31.24 0.17
CA TRP A 79 -19.54 -30.54 -0.69
C TRP A 79 -18.16 -30.40 -0.03
N ARG A 80 -18.09 -30.04 1.25
CA ARG A 80 -16.82 -29.98 2.00
C ARG A 80 -16.10 -31.33 1.96
N ARG A 81 -16.80 -32.44 2.25
CA ARG A 81 -16.23 -33.81 2.14
C ARG A 81 -15.74 -34.12 0.72
N ARG A 82 -16.48 -33.70 -0.30
CA ARG A 82 -16.08 -33.89 -1.71
C ARG A 82 -14.83 -33.09 -2.07
N ILE A 83 -14.72 -31.85 -1.59
CA ILE A 83 -13.57 -30.96 -1.86
C ILE A 83 -12.32 -31.45 -1.13
N CYS A 84 -12.45 -31.81 0.15
CA CYS A 84 -11.32 -32.23 0.98
C CYS A 84 -10.88 -33.68 0.72
N GLY A 85 -11.77 -34.52 0.17
CA GLY A 85 -11.53 -35.94 -0.02
C GLY A 85 -11.32 -36.64 1.31
N GLU A 86 -10.23 -37.41 1.43
CA GLU A 86 -9.84 -38.13 2.64
C GLU A 86 -9.00 -37.27 3.61
N ILE A 87 -8.58 -36.07 3.20
CA ILE A 87 -7.74 -35.20 4.03
C ILE A 87 -8.60 -34.61 5.15
N PRO A 88 -8.21 -34.78 6.44
CA PRO A 88 -8.90 -34.11 7.53
C PRO A 88 -8.91 -32.60 7.33
N LEU A 89 -10.03 -31.95 7.65
CA LEU A 89 -10.21 -30.53 7.34
C LEU A 89 -9.11 -29.63 7.91
N TRP A 90 -8.61 -29.89 9.12
CA TRP A 90 -7.51 -29.13 9.73
C TRP A 90 -6.15 -29.29 9.02
N ARG A 91 -5.98 -30.35 8.20
CA ARG A 91 -4.82 -30.56 7.32
C ARG A 91 -5.06 -30.04 5.90
N TRP A 92 -6.31 -29.74 5.54
CA TRP A 92 -6.68 -29.28 4.21
C TRP A 92 -6.68 -27.76 4.18
N GLY A 93 -5.87 -27.16 3.31
CA GLY A 93 -5.76 -25.70 3.23
C GLY A 93 -4.31 -25.23 3.34
N THR A 94 -4.13 -24.02 3.83
CA THR A 94 -2.82 -23.45 4.13
C THR A 94 -2.85 -22.79 5.49
N TRP A 95 -1.92 -23.18 6.35
CA TRP A 95 -1.68 -22.50 7.62
C TRP A 95 -0.70 -21.35 7.39
N VAL A 96 -1.09 -20.15 7.77
CA VAL A 96 -0.32 -18.92 7.59
C VAL A 96 0.12 -18.41 8.95
N PHE A 97 1.43 -18.38 9.18
CA PHE A 97 2.00 -17.81 10.38
C PHE A 97 2.56 -16.41 10.13
N TYR A 98 2.11 -15.45 10.93
CA TYR A 98 2.54 -14.06 10.89
C TYR A 98 3.52 -13.76 12.03
N PRO A 99 4.84 -13.79 11.80
CA PRO A 99 5.84 -13.72 12.87
C PRO A 99 5.83 -12.41 13.67
N TRP A 100 5.30 -11.31 13.11
CA TRP A 100 5.25 -10.02 13.79
C TRP A 100 4.17 -9.92 14.87
N ASN A 101 3.05 -10.61 14.67
CA ASN A 101 1.93 -10.61 15.62
C ASN A 101 1.74 -11.98 16.31
N GLY A 102 2.42 -13.04 15.84
CA GLY A 102 2.38 -14.39 16.39
C GLY A 102 1.06 -15.11 16.10
N GLN A 103 0.28 -14.66 15.11
CA GLN A 103 -0.96 -15.30 14.72
C GLN A 103 -0.69 -16.44 13.74
N LEU A 104 -1.37 -17.56 13.95
CA LEU A 104 -1.44 -18.69 13.04
C LEU A 104 -2.88 -18.77 12.51
N VAL A 105 -3.08 -18.54 11.22
CA VAL A 105 -4.40 -18.44 10.59
C VAL A 105 -4.56 -19.53 9.54
N HIS A 106 -5.66 -20.28 9.60
CA HIS A 106 -5.98 -21.29 8.61
C HIS A 106 -6.78 -20.67 7.47
N VAL A 107 -6.27 -20.77 6.23
CA VAL A 107 -6.93 -20.20 5.05
C VAL A 107 -7.04 -21.18 3.90
N LEU A 108 -7.96 -20.90 2.97
CA LEU A 108 -8.08 -21.63 1.72
C LEU A 108 -6.74 -21.69 0.95
N PRO A 109 -6.47 -22.77 0.17
CA PRO A 109 -5.32 -22.79 -0.75
C PRO A 109 -5.38 -21.62 -1.74
N ARG A 110 -4.22 -21.14 -2.19
CA ARG A 110 -4.04 -19.95 -3.05
C ARG A 110 -5.17 -19.70 -4.06
N ALA A 111 -5.42 -20.66 -4.96
CA ALA A 111 -6.41 -20.49 -6.03
C ALA A 111 -7.86 -20.34 -5.50
N ALA A 112 -8.21 -21.06 -4.43
CA ALA A 112 -9.52 -20.95 -3.80
C ALA A 112 -9.66 -19.65 -3.00
N PHE A 113 -8.61 -19.25 -2.27
CA PHE A 113 -8.56 -17.97 -1.57
C PHE A 113 -8.75 -16.78 -2.51
N GLU A 114 -7.97 -16.74 -3.60
CA GLU A 114 -8.08 -15.71 -4.63
C GLU A 114 -9.49 -15.68 -5.25
N ARG A 115 -10.06 -16.86 -5.53
CA ARG A 115 -11.39 -16.98 -6.12
C ARG A 115 -12.49 -16.38 -5.24
N VAL A 116 -12.48 -16.72 -3.94
CA VAL A 116 -13.46 -16.25 -2.96
C VAL A 116 -13.31 -14.75 -2.72
N ARG A 117 -12.07 -14.30 -2.47
CA ARG A 117 -11.79 -12.88 -2.19
C ARG A 117 -12.23 -11.97 -3.33
N ALA A 118 -12.05 -12.41 -4.57
CA ALA A 118 -12.39 -11.63 -5.77
C ALA A 118 -13.83 -11.83 -6.26
N ASP A 119 -14.65 -12.65 -5.59
CA ASP A 119 -16.00 -12.99 -6.08
C ASP A 119 -16.92 -11.77 -6.13
N ARG A 120 -16.88 -10.92 -5.10
CA ARG A 120 -17.68 -9.69 -5.02
C ARG A 120 -17.20 -8.57 -5.95
N ASN A 121 -16.07 -8.78 -6.64
CA ASN A 121 -15.55 -7.86 -7.66
C ASN A 121 -15.85 -8.35 -9.09
N ARG A 122 -16.32 -9.59 -9.28
CA ARG A 122 -16.30 -10.32 -10.56
C ARG A 122 -17.00 -9.64 -11.75
N ASP A 123 -18.03 -8.82 -11.52
CA ASP A 123 -18.73 -8.14 -12.63
C ASP A 123 -18.25 -6.69 -12.84
N LYS A 124 -17.38 -6.19 -11.95
CA LYS A 124 -16.64 -4.94 -12.13
C LYS A 124 -15.23 -5.20 -12.69
N ILE A 125 -14.68 -6.36 -12.36
CA ILE A 125 -13.39 -6.88 -12.80
C ILE A 125 -13.59 -8.37 -13.09
N ASP A 126 -13.73 -8.74 -14.36
CA ASP A 126 -14.03 -10.12 -14.74
C ASP A 126 -12.89 -11.10 -14.39
N ARG A 127 -13.16 -12.40 -14.49
CA ARG A 127 -12.15 -13.42 -14.10
C ARG A 127 -10.88 -13.37 -14.95
N ALA A 128 -10.98 -12.97 -16.22
CA ALA A 128 -9.80 -12.80 -17.06
C ALA A 128 -9.01 -11.56 -16.63
N GLN A 129 -9.69 -10.44 -16.43
CA GLN A 129 -9.12 -9.20 -15.91
C GLN A 129 -8.47 -9.40 -14.54
N GLN A 130 -9.09 -10.14 -13.62
CA GLN A 130 -8.53 -10.47 -12.31
C GLN A 130 -7.21 -11.23 -12.44
N ARG A 131 -7.15 -12.22 -13.35
CA ARG A 131 -5.93 -12.99 -13.61
C ARG A 131 -4.85 -12.10 -14.20
N ASP A 132 -5.20 -11.24 -15.16
CA ASP A 132 -4.25 -10.38 -15.85
C ASP A 132 -3.66 -9.34 -14.88
N LEU A 133 -4.50 -8.71 -14.05
CA LEU A 133 -4.08 -7.82 -12.97
C LEU A 133 -3.20 -8.54 -11.93
N ARG A 134 -3.49 -9.79 -11.61
CA ARG A 134 -2.71 -10.61 -10.66
C ARG A 134 -1.32 -10.93 -11.19
N ALA A 135 -1.13 -10.96 -12.52
CA ALA A 135 0.18 -11.17 -13.12
C ALA A 135 1.07 -9.91 -13.06
N CYS A 136 0.49 -8.74 -12.80
CA CYS A 136 1.22 -7.49 -12.77
C CYS A 136 2.12 -7.34 -11.55
N ARG A 137 3.21 -6.60 -11.75
CA ARG A 137 4.19 -6.19 -10.76
C ARG A 137 4.18 -4.67 -10.57
N ILE A 138 3.93 -4.20 -9.35
CA ILE A 138 3.78 -2.77 -9.05
C ILE A 138 4.88 -2.30 -8.11
N GLY A 139 5.57 -1.22 -8.49
CA GLY A 139 6.50 -0.52 -7.60
C GLY A 139 5.78 0.59 -6.84
N VAL A 140 6.05 0.72 -5.54
CA VAL A 140 5.55 1.83 -4.71
C VAL A 140 6.72 2.48 -3.99
N VAL A 141 6.94 3.77 -4.23
CA VAL A 141 8.02 4.56 -3.65
C VAL A 141 7.42 5.64 -2.76
N GLY A 142 7.79 5.63 -1.47
CA GLY A 142 7.16 6.46 -0.44
C GLY A 142 5.91 5.77 0.13
N LEU A 143 5.98 5.39 1.40
CA LEU A 143 5.00 4.56 2.10
C LEU A 143 4.47 5.25 3.35
N SER A 144 4.50 6.58 3.36
CA SER A 144 3.59 7.37 4.18
C SER A 144 2.25 7.50 3.45
N VAL A 145 2.19 8.30 2.37
CA VAL A 145 0.96 8.46 1.58
C VAL A 145 0.73 7.22 0.73
N GLY A 146 1.77 6.73 0.03
CA GLY A 146 1.65 5.59 -0.89
C GLY A 146 1.27 4.27 -0.22
N ASN A 147 1.29 4.21 1.12
CA ASN A 147 0.70 3.09 1.86
C ASN A 147 -0.80 2.93 1.57
N SER A 148 -1.56 4.03 1.46
CA SER A 148 -3.01 3.94 1.17
C SER A 148 -3.23 3.32 -0.22
N ALA A 149 -2.46 3.74 -1.23
CA ALA A 149 -2.48 3.15 -2.56
C ALA A 149 -2.09 1.66 -2.54
N ALA A 150 -0.95 1.31 -1.93
CA ALA A 150 -0.46 -0.08 -1.86
C ALA A 150 -1.47 -1.04 -1.21
N VAL A 151 -2.05 -0.63 -0.08
CA VAL A 151 -3.07 -1.42 0.63
C VAL A 151 -4.34 -1.54 -0.20
N THR A 152 -4.78 -0.46 -0.85
CA THR A 152 -6.00 -0.46 -1.68
C THR A 152 -5.84 -1.36 -2.91
N LEU A 153 -4.68 -1.30 -3.59
CA LEU A 153 -4.30 -2.21 -4.67
C LEU A 153 -4.36 -3.69 -4.24
N ALA A 154 -3.77 -4.00 -3.07
CA ALA A 154 -3.81 -5.35 -2.51
C ALA A 154 -5.25 -5.81 -2.22
N MET A 155 -6.11 -4.95 -1.66
CA MET A 155 -7.52 -5.25 -1.38
C MET A 155 -8.32 -5.54 -2.65
N GLU A 156 -8.09 -4.78 -3.72
CA GLU A 156 -8.80 -4.93 -5.00
C GLU A 156 -8.24 -6.07 -5.86
N GLY A 157 -7.05 -6.58 -5.52
CA GLY A 157 -6.36 -7.63 -6.28
C GLY A 157 -5.65 -7.12 -7.52
N VAL A 158 -5.24 -5.85 -7.50
CA VAL A 158 -4.47 -5.20 -8.56
C VAL A 158 -2.98 -5.39 -8.25
N GLY A 159 -2.33 -6.27 -9.00
CA GLY A 159 -0.96 -6.72 -8.73
C GLY A 159 -0.91 -8.01 -7.89
N GLY A 160 -0.02 -8.92 -8.29
CA GLY A 160 0.37 -10.10 -7.50
C GLY A 160 1.78 -9.97 -6.92
N SER A 161 2.60 -9.12 -7.54
CA SER A 161 3.96 -8.81 -7.09
C SER A 161 4.11 -7.32 -6.79
N PHE A 162 4.85 -6.98 -5.74
CA PHE A 162 5.09 -5.61 -5.32
C PHE A 162 6.55 -5.37 -4.93
N ARG A 163 7.04 -4.17 -5.22
CA ARG A 163 8.30 -3.66 -4.68
C ARG A 163 8.04 -2.38 -3.90
N LEU A 164 8.39 -2.39 -2.63
CA LEU A 164 8.05 -1.34 -1.68
C LEU A 164 9.32 -0.63 -1.20
N ALA A 165 9.47 0.67 -1.48
CA ALA A 165 10.66 1.43 -1.14
C ALA A 165 10.33 2.63 -0.24
N ASP A 166 10.88 2.63 0.98
CA ASP A 166 10.82 3.74 1.93
C ASP A 166 11.94 3.57 2.97
N PHE A 167 12.67 4.64 3.30
CA PHE A 167 13.79 4.60 4.24
C PHE A 167 13.41 4.97 5.68
N ASP A 168 12.21 5.49 5.89
CA ASP A 168 11.75 5.95 7.20
C ASP A 168 11.17 4.81 8.04
N THR A 169 11.16 5.05 9.34
CA THR A 169 10.35 4.30 10.30
C THR A 169 9.06 5.05 10.65
N VAL A 170 8.05 4.34 11.13
CA VAL A 170 6.79 4.91 11.63
C VAL A 170 7.07 5.81 12.84
N GLY A 171 6.83 7.11 12.69
CA GLY A 171 6.87 8.10 13.77
C GLY A 171 5.47 8.43 14.30
N LEU A 172 5.41 9.00 15.51
CA LEU A 172 4.14 9.43 16.12
C LEU A 172 3.40 10.45 15.25
N SER A 173 4.14 11.37 14.62
CA SER A 173 3.59 12.37 13.71
C SER A 173 3.02 11.79 12.40
N ASN A 174 3.23 10.51 12.11
CA ASN A 174 2.65 9.85 10.94
C ASN A 174 1.24 9.30 11.21
N LEU A 175 0.86 9.08 12.48
CA LEU A 175 -0.44 8.48 12.84
C LEU A 175 -1.64 9.35 12.49
N ASN A 176 -1.43 10.60 12.04
CA ASN A 176 -2.47 11.47 11.53
C ASN A 176 -2.94 11.11 10.11
N ARG A 177 -2.19 10.27 9.37
CA ARG A 177 -2.44 10.00 7.95
C ARG A 177 -2.00 8.63 7.46
N LEU A 178 -0.98 8.03 8.09
CA LEU A 178 -0.54 6.67 7.82
C LEU A 178 -1.37 5.71 8.68
N ARG A 179 -1.97 4.69 8.06
CA ARG A 179 -2.69 3.64 8.77
C ARG A 179 -1.68 2.79 9.55
N ALA A 180 -1.52 3.06 10.84
CA ALA A 180 -0.65 2.29 11.73
C ALA A 180 -1.18 2.31 13.17
N GLY A 181 -0.86 1.28 13.96
CA GLY A 181 -1.14 1.27 15.39
C GLY A 181 -0.03 1.97 16.18
N VAL A 182 -0.33 2.40 17.42
CA VAL A 182 0.70 2.94 18.34
C VAL A 182 1.79 1.89 18.64
N GLY A 183 1.46 0.60 18.55
CA GLY A 183 2.41 -0.50 18.69
C GLY A 183 3.42 -0.63 17.53
N ASP A 184 3.19 0.06 16.40
CA ASP A 184 4.04 0.00 15.22
C ASP A 184 5.12 1.11 15.19
N LEU A 185 5.18 1.96 16.21
CA LEU A 185 6.21 3.01 16.28
C LEU A 185 7.62 2.43 16.19
N GLY A 186 8.43 2.98 15.28
CA GLY A 186 9.79 2.52 14.99
C GLY A 186 9.88 1.37 13.98
N VAL A 187 8.77 0.79 13.52
CA VAL A 187 8.78 -0.19 12.43
C VAL A 187 9.11 0.51 11.11
N PRO A 188 9.97 -0.03 10.23
CA PRO A 188 10.18 0.53 8.89
C PRO A 188 8.87 0.63 8.11
N LYS A 189 8.60 1.75 7.44
CA LYS A 189 7.33 1.97 6.72
C LYS A 189 7.11 0.94 5.62
N ALA A 190 8.18 0.54 4.92
CA ALA A 190 8.13 -0.54 3.93
C ALA A 190 7.72 -1.89 4.52
N VAL A 191 8.21 -2.20 5.73
CA VAL A 191 7.81 -3.41 6.46
C VAL A 191 6.37 -3.32 6.93
N LEU A 192 5.92 -2.17 7.45
CA LEU A 192 4.53 -1.97 7.86
C LEU A 192 3.57 -2.21 6.67
N ALA A 193 3.83 -1.58 5.53
CA ALA A 193 3.02 -1.75 4.33
C ALA A 193 2.97 -3.21 3.87
N ALA A 194 4.12 -3.88 3.81
CA ALA A 194 4.19 -5.30 3.47
C ALA A 194 3.34 -6.17 4.42
N ARG A 195 3.46 -5.96 5.74
CA ARG A 195 2.66 -6.70 6.75
C ARG A 195 1.17 -6.52 6.53
N GLN A 196 0.71 -5.28 6.31
CA GLN A 196 -0.70 -4.99 6.04
C GLN A 196 -1.20 -5.67 4.77
N MET A 197 -0.38 -5.67 3.72
CA MET A 197 -0.71 -6.34 2.46
C MET A 197 -0.75 -7.85 2.63
N PHE A 198 0.18 -8.45 3.37
CA PHE A 198 0.17 -9.89 3.68
C PHE A 198 -1.01 -10.30 4.57
N GLU A 199 -1.46 -9.44 5.48
CA GLU A 199 -2.67 -9.68 6.28
C GLU A 199 -3.96 -9.64 5.44
N ILE A 200 -3.93 -8.97 4.27
CA ILE A 200 -5.02 -8.97 3.28
C ILE A 200 -4.91 -10.17 2.34
N ASP A 201 -3.70 -10.49 1.91
CA ASP A 201 -3.42 -11.58 0.99
C ASP A 201 -2.04 -12.20 1.28
N PRO A 202 -2.00 -13.37 1.93
CA PRO A 202 -0.75 -14.00 2.34
C PRO A 202 0.04 -14.57 1.16
N TYR A 203 -0.54 -14.54 -0.05
CA TYR A 203 0.02 -15.13 -1.25
C TYR A 203 0.73 -14.13 -2.17
N LEU A 204 0.77 -12.84 -1.80
CA LEU A 204 1.50 -11.81 -2.55
C LEU A 204 3.01 -12.09 -2.59
N ASP A 205 3.66 -11.63 -3.65
CA ASP A 205 5.11 -11.62 -3.78
C ASP A 205 5.64 -10.20 -3.54
N ILE A 206 6.14 -9.92 -2.33
CA ILE A 206 6.57 -8.58 -1.94
C ILE A 206 8.08 -8.54 -1.73
N GLU A 207 8.77 -7.61 -2.38
CA GLU A 207 10.16 -7.24 -2.11
C GLU A 207 10.19 -5.87 -1.40
N VAL A 208 11.01 -5.73 -0.35
CA VAL A 208 11.09 -4.48 0.45
C VAL A 208 12.49 -3.87 0.36
N PHE A 209 12.53 -2.57 0.12
CA PHE A 209 13.74 -1.74 0.02
C PHE A 209 13.71 -0.74 1.17
N THR A 210 14.18 -1.18 2.35
CA THR A 210 14.11 -0.41 3.61
C THR A 210 15.10 0.74 3.69
N ASP A 211 16.03 0.85 2.75
CA ASP A 211 16.91 2.03 2.59
C ASP A 211 16.34 3.01 1.56
N GLY A 212 15.11 2.76 1.08
CA GLY A 212 14.49 3.51 -0.01
C GLY A 212 15.19 3.31 -1.35
N LEU A 213 14.98 4.26 -2.26
CA LEU A 213 15.71 4.30 -3.52
C LEU A 213 17.06 4.99 -3.32
N THR A 214 18.12 4.34 -3.78
CA THR A 214 19.49 4.83 -3.84
C THR A 214 20.06 4.57 -5.24
N GLU A 215 21.25 5.08 -5.54
CA GLU A 215 21.92 4.77 -6.81
C GLU A 215 22.13 3.26 -7.00
N ASP A 216 22.37 2.54 -5.91
CA ASP A 216 22.60 1.09 -5.91
C ASP A 216 21.29 0.30 -5.98
N SER A 217 20.20 0.79 -5.34
CA SER A 217 18.95 0.05 -5.24
C SER A 217 17.95 0.35 -6.36
N ILE A 218 18.08 1.46 -7.08
CA ILE A 218 17.11 1.85 -8.12
C ILE A 218 17.09 0.89 -9.31
N GLY A 219 18.25 0.41 -9.78
CA GLY A 219 18.29 -0.61 -10.84
C GLY A 219 17.56 -1.89 -10.43
N PRO A 220 17.96 -2.54 -9.32
CA PRO A 220 17.26 -3.70 -8.78
C PRO A 220 15.77 -3.48 -8.50
N PHE A 221 15.38 -2.28 -8.05
CA PHE A 221 13.97 -1.95 -7.84
C PHE A 221 13.16 -1.97 -9.14
N PHE A 222 13.71 -1.52 -10.26
CA PHE A 222 12.99 -1.54 -11.53
C PHE A 222 13.12 -2.89 -12.26
N ASP A 223 14.32 -3.46 -12.32
CA ASP A 223 14.61 -4.66 -13.14
C ASP A 223 14.43 -5.98 -12.39
N GLY A 224 14.37 -5.91 -11.07
CA GLY A 224 14.35 -7.05 -10.17
C GLY A 224 15.71 -7.53 -9.74
N VAL A 225 15.67 -8.25 -8.62
CA VAL A 225 16.76 -9.08 -8.16
C VAL A 225 16.55 -10.47 -8.77
N ASP A 226 17.60 -11.09 -9.30
CA ASP A 226 17.59 -12.48 -9.75
C ASP A 226 16.55 -12.83 -10.85
N GLY A 227 16.22 -11.86 -11.72
CA GLY A 227 15.33 -12.09 -12.85
C GLY A 227 13.83 -12.05 -12.51
N SER A 228 13.45 -11.42 -11.39
CA SER A 228 12.04 -11.26 -10.99
C SER A 228 11.21 -10.36 -11.93
N GLY A 229 11.84 -9.70 -12.90
CA GLY A 229 11.17 -9.00 -14.00
C GLY A 229 10.99 -7.50 -13.78
N THR A 230 10.62 -6.77 -14.82
CA THR A 230 10.38 -5.32 -14.74
C THR A 230 9.06 -4.99 -14.04
N LEU A 231 8.89 -3.75 -13.57
CA LEU A 231 7.59 -3.26 -13.13
C LEU A 231 6.65 -3.02 -14.32
N ASP A 232 5.36 -3.24 -14.12
CA ASP A 232 4.29 -2.86 -15.06
C ASP A 232 3.73 -1.47 -14.77
N LEU A 233 3.84 -1.00 -13.53
CA LEU A 233 3.38 0.31 -13.09
C LEU A 233 4.18 0.79 -11.87
N LEU A 234 4.42 2.10 -11.81
CA LEU A 234 5.03 2.76 -10.66
C LEU A 234 4.03 3.70 -9.98
N VAL A 235 3.88 3.57 -8.67
CA VAL A 235 3.29 4.58 -7.79
C VAL A 235 4.42 5.32 -7.09
N GLU A 236 4.52 6.62 -7.31
CA GLU A 236 5.57 7.45 -6.72
C GLU A 236 4.94 8.55 -5.87
N GLU A 237 5.12 8.43 -4.55
CA GLU A 237 4.57 9.34 -3.54
C GLU A 237 5.62 9.67 -2.47
N CYS A 238 6.87 9.90 -2.90
CA CYS A 238 7.96 10.30 -2.03
C CYS A 238 8.22 11.81 -2.06
N ASP A 239 8.79 12.32 -0.98
CA ASP A 239 9.19 13.73 -0.82
C ASP A 239 10.67 13.97 -1.18
N THR A 240 11.43 12.90 -1.36
CA THR A 240 12.85 12.98 -1.71
C THR A 240 12.99 13.33 -3.18
N VAL A 241 13.37 14.58 -3.44
CA VAL A 241 13.45 15.16 -4.80
C VAL A 241 14.33 14.33 -5.74
N TRP A 242 15.47 13.82 -5.27
CA TRP A 242 16.34 12.95 -6.06
C TRP A 242 15.60 11.69 -6.51
N ALA A 243 14.94 10.98 -5.58
CA ALA A 243 14.22 9.75 -5.87
C ALA A 243 13.07 10.00 -6.85
N LYS A 244 12.38 11.14 -6.70
CA LYS A 244 11.30 11.60 -7.58
C LYS A 244 11.72 11.70 -9.05
N VAL A 245 12.89 12.30 -9.28
CA VAL A 245 13.47 12.48 -10.63
C VAL A 245 14.03 11.16 -11.13
N ALA A 246 14.84 10.48 -10.31
CA ALA A 246 15.52 9.23 -10.68
C ALA A 246 14.52 8.13 -11.05
N ALA A 247 13.46 7.94 -10.25
CA ALA A 247 12.43 6.94 -10.51
C ALA A 247 11.71 7.20 -11.84
N ARG A 248 11.47 8.46 -12.20
CA ARG A 248 10.88 8.83 -13.49
C ARG A 248 11.84 8.68 -14.67
N GLU A 249 13.13 8.95 -14.49
CA GLU A 249 14.14 8.65 -15.52
C GLU A 249 14.18 7.15 -15.82
N TYR A 250 14.17 6.31 -14.77
CA TYR A 250 14.14 4.85 -14.87
C TYR A 250 12.83 4.36 -15.49
N ALA A 251 11.68 4.82 -15.00
CA ALA A 251 10.37 4.47 -15.54
C ALA A 251 10.26 4.84 -17.02
N ARG A 252 10.69 6.05 -17.41
CA ARG A 252 10.67 6.47 -18.82
C ARG A 252 11.55 5.60 -19.70
N SER A 253 12.76 5.27 -19.26
CA SER A 253 13.68 4.41 -20.04
C SER A 253 13.17 2.97 -20.24
N ARG A 254 12.22 2.53 -19.41
CA ARG A 254 11.59 1.21 -19.44
C ARG A 254 10.16 1.25 -19.93
N GLU A 255 9.68 2.42 -20.35
CA GLU A 255 8.31 2.60 -20.83
C GLU A 255 7.27 2.19 -19.77
N ILE A 256 7.52 2.53 -18.49
CA ILE A 256 6.65 2.19 -17.36
C ILE A 256 5.75 3.38 -17.03
N PRO A 257 4.41 3.22 -16.95
CA PRO A 257 3.53 4.27 -16.51
C PRO A 257 3.74 4.62 -15.03
N VAL A 258 3.67 5.91 -14.70
CA VAL A 258 3.84 6.44 -13.35
C VAL A 258 2.56 7.15 -12.90
N LEU A 259 2.13 6.85 -11.68
CA LEU A 259 1.05 7.53 -10.96
C LEU A 259 1.62 8.24 -9.74
N MET A 260 1.10 9.43 -9.44
CA MET A 260 1.36 10.16 -8.21
C MET A 260 0.09 10.87 -7.76
N ASP A 261 -0.18 10.84 -6.45
CA ASP A 261 -1.10 11.75 -5.78
C ASP A 261 -0.32 12.71 -4.86
N THR A 262 -0.80 13.95 -4.70
CA THR A 262 -0.17 14.94 -3.79
C THR A 262 -1.07 15.37 -2.62
N ASN A 263 -2.23 14.72 -2.43
CA ASN A 263 -3.27 14.93 -1.42
C ASN A 263 -3.92 16.33 -1.36
N ASP A 264 -3.19 17.41 -1.62
CA ASP A 264 -3.76 18.76 -1.75
C ASP A 264 -4.64 18.82 -3.00
N ARG A 265 -5.90 19.24 -2.81
CA ARG A 265 -6.93 19.33 -3.87
C ARG A 265 -7.18 18.04 -4.67
N GLY A 266 -6.77 16.88 -4.15
CA GLY A 266 -6.93 15.60 -4.83
C GLY A 266 -6.26 15.54 -6.21
N LEU A 267 -5.06 16.14 -6.34
CA LEU A 267 -4.27 16.08 -7.57
C LEU A 267 -3.77 14.65 -7.84
N LEU A 268 -4.25 14.07 -8.93
CA LEU A 268 -3.71 12.88 -9.57
C LEU A 268 -2.88 13.26 -10.81
N ASP A 269 -1.62 12.85 -10.84
CA ASP A 269 -0.67 13.02 -11.94
C ASP A 269 -0.39 11.66 -12.60
N VAL A 270 -0.52 11.62 -13.94
CA VAL A 270 -0.40 10.40 -14.75
C VAL A 270 0.67 10.60 -15.84
N GLU A 271 1.75 9.83 -15.79
CA GLU A 271 2.80 9.80 -16.81
C GLU A 271 2.85 8.44 -17.51
N ARG A 272 2.22 8.36 -18.68
CA ARG A 272 2.16 7.20 -19.56
C ARG A 272 3.42 7.08 -20.40
N PHE A 273 4.56 6.81 -19.79
CA PHE A 273 5.80 6.62 -20.56
C PHE A 273 5.75 5.40 -21.50
N ASP A 274 4.83 4.47 -21.25
CA ASP A 274 4.45 3.37 -22.14
C ASP A 274 3.82 3.83 -23.47
N LEU A 275 3.09 4.95 -23.45
CA LEU A 275 2.47 5.53 -24.65
C LEU A 275 3.26 6.71 -25.21
N GLU A 276 3.97 7.43 -24.34
CA GLU A 276 4.71 8.64 -24.65
C GLU A 276 6.17 8.55 -24.13
N PRO A 277 7.04 7.67 -24.67
CA PRO A 277 8.39 7.44 -24.14
C PRO A 277 9.30 8.68 -24.16
N ARG A 278 8.97 9.69 -24.98
CA ARG A 278 9.69 10.95 -25.09
C ARG A 278 9.11 12.07 -24.22
N ARG A 279 8.08 11.80 -23.43
CA ARG A 279 7.45 12.81 -22.57
C ARG A 279 8.48 13.39 -21.59
N PRO A 280 8.56 14.73 -21.44
CA PRO A 280 9.35 15.36 -20.39
C PRO A 280 8.81 15.00 -19.01
N LEU A 281 9.71 14.82 -18.03
CA LEU A 281 9.33 14.45 -16.67
C LEU A 281 8.45 15.52 -16.02
N PHE A 282 7.51 15.11 -15.18
CA PHE A 282 6.54 16.00 -14.53
C PHE A 282 5.81 16.89 -15.55
N HIS A 283 5.58 16.32 -16.75
CA HIS A 283 4.98 17.02 -17.89
C HIS A 283 5.74 18.30 -18.31
N GLY A 284 7.06 18.32 -18.08
CA GLY A 284 7.95 19.43 -18.45
C GLY A 284 8.11 20.52 -17.38
N ARG A 285 7.43 20.38 -16.23
CA ARG A 285 7.50 21.37 -15.14
C ARG A 285 8.86 21.45 -14.46
N ALA A 286 9.60 20.34 -14.45
CA ALA A 286 10.96 20.28 -13.93
C ALA A 286 12.03 20.71 -14.95
N GLY A 287 11.63 21.18 -16.13
CA GLY A 287 12.54 21.45 -17.24
C GLY A 287 13.31 20.19 -17.67
N GLY A 288 14.60 20.36 -17.98
CA GLY A 288 15.51 19.27 -18.37
C GLY A 288 16.38 18.75 -17.22
N ILE A 289 15.94 18.89 -15.97
CA ILE A 289 16.74 18.47 -14.81
C ILE A 289 16.91 16.94 -14.76
N THR A 290 18.08 16.50 -14.33
CA THR A 290 18.44 15.08 -14.17
C THR A 290 18.66 14.73 -12.70
N ALA A 291 18.52 13.46 -12.33
CA ALA A 291 18.77 13.04 -10.94
C ALA A 291 20.18 13.39 -10.47
N SER A 292 21.20 13.26 -11.33
CA SER A 292 22.58 13.63 -11.02
C SER A 292 22.76 15.13 -10.78
N GLN A 293 21.96 16.00 -11.41
CA GLN A 293 21.94 17.43 -11.10
C GLN A 293 21.24 17.69 -9.77
N VAL A 294 20.11 17.02 -9.50
CA VAL A 294 19.37 17.15 -8.23
C VAL A 294 20.22 16.73 -7.03
N ALA A 295 21.07 15.72 -7.17
CA ALA A 295 21.99 15.29 -6.12
C ALA A 295 22.89 16.43 -5.60
N ARG A 296 23.23 17.40 -6.46
CA ARG A 296 24.10 18.55 -6.15
C ARG A 296 23.34 19.80 -5.70
N MET A 297 22.01 19.80 -5.74
CA MET A 297 21.18 20.95 -5.36
C MET A 297 21.13 21.15 -3.85
N THR A 298 21.12 22.42 -3.45
CA THR A 298 20.85 22.87 -2.08
C THR A 298 19.41 22.57 -1.68
N GLY A 299 19.10 22.65 -0.37
CA GLY A 299 17.73 22.47 0.13
C GLY A 299 16.74 23.47 -0.45
N GLY A 300 17.14 24.74 -0.63
CA GLY A 300 16.28 25.78 -1.21
C GLY A 300 15.98 25.53 -2.68
N GLU A 301 16.97 25.12 -3.47
CA GLU A 301 16.77 24.75 -4.88
C GLU A 301 15.88 23.52 -5.01
N LYS A 302 16.05 22.52 -4.15
CA LYS A 302 15.19 21.33 -4.10
C LYS A 302 13.74 21.69 -3.76
N LEU A 303 13.52 22.60 -2.82
CA LEU A 303 12.19 23.10 -2.49
C LEU A 303 11.56 23.82 -3.68
N SER A 304 12.30 24.70 -4.36
CA SER A 304 11.82 25.38 -5.57
C SER A 304 11.37 24.37 -6.64
N LEU A 305 12.18 23.34 -6.89
CA LEU A 305 11.84 22.29 -7.86
C LEU A 305 10.58 21.51 -7.45
N LEU A 306 10.40 21.21 -6.16
CA LEU A 306 9.16 20.58 -5.68
C LEU A 306 7.94 21.46 -5.94
N LEU A 307 8.04 22.77 -5.69
CA LEU A 307 6.95 23.72 -5.94
C LEU A 307 6.59 23.82 -7.43
N ASP A 308 7.59 23.78 -8.31
CA ASP A 308 7.36 23.69 -9.76
C ASP A 308 6.65 22.38 -10.14
N VAL A 309 7.11 21.26 -9.57
CA VAL A 309 6.54 19.93 -9.79
C VAL A 309 5.09 19.87 -9.33
N VAL A 310 4.72 20.39 -8.18
CA VAL A 310 3.32 20.33 -7.68
C VAL A 310 2.41 21.44 -8.22
N ASP A 311 2.97 22.38 -9.00
CA ASP A 311 2.30 23.61 -9.47
C ASP A 311 1.83 24.51 -8.30
N GLU A 312 2.76 25.32 -7.77
CA GLU A 312 2.49 26.28 -6.69
C GLU A 312 1.25 27.16 -6.93
N SER A 313 0.96 27.51 -8.19
CA SER A 313 -0.19 28.34 -8.56
C SER A 313 -1.54 27.64 -8.32
N ARG A 314 -1.52 26.30 -8.29
CA ARG A 314 -2.71 25.46 -8.07
C ARG A 314 -2.89 25.01 -6.63
N LEU A 315 -1.92 25.23 -5.75
CA LEU A 315 -2.04 24.87 -4.33
C LEU A 315 -3.25 25.54 -3.66
N SER A 316 -3.87 24.84 -2.71
CA SER A 316 -4.92 25.43 -1.89
C SER A 316 -4.42 26.68 -1.13
N PRO A 317 -5.31 27.67 -0.84
CA PRO A 317 -4.92 28.83 -0.06
C PRO A 317 -4.29 28.46 1.30
N VAL A 318 -4.83 27.43 1.96
CA VAL A 318 -4.31 26.92 3.23
C VAL A 318 -2.92 26.34 3.06
N MET A 319 -2.69 25.53 2.01
CA MET A 319 -1.37 24.95 1.74
C MET A 319 -0.32 26.03 1.43
N ARG A 320 -0.66 27.04 0.63
CA ARG A 320 0.26 28.16 0.35
C ARG A 320 0.73 28.89 1.60
N VAL A 321 -0.19 29.15 2.53
CA VAL A 321 0.15 29.76 3.83
C VAL A 321 1.05 28.80 4.63
N ALA A 322 0.68 27.52 4.70
CA ALA A 322 1.43 26.54 5.48
C ALA A 322 2.88 26.36 5.01
N ILE A 323 3.15 26.42 3.70
CA ILE A 323 4.52 26.29 3.17
C ILE A 323 5.45 27.37 3.73
N GLY A 324 4.97 28.60 3.88
CA GLY A 324 5.73 29.71 4.47
C GLY A 324 6.07 29.53 5.95
N GLU A 325 5.36 28.62 6.63
CA GLU A 325 5.50 28.33 8.06
C GLU A 325 6.36 27.09 8.36
N ILE A 326 6.74 26.31 7.33
CA ILE A 326 7.63 25.16 7.48
C ILE A 326 9.01 25.61 7.98
N GLY A 327 9.51 24.94 9.01
CA GLY A 327 10.76 25.29 9.70
C GLY A 327 10.63 26.47 10.67
N ARG A 328 9.44 27.08 10.79
CA ARG A 328 9.14 28.16 11.74
C ARG A 328 8.17 27.69 12.81
N SER A 329 6.90 27.54 12.45
CA SER A 329 5.81 27.07 13.33
C SER A 329 5.32 25.68 12.96
N LEU A 330 5.63 25.20 11.74
CA LEU A 330 5.34 23.86 11.26
C LEU A 330 6.62 23.04 11.06
N SER A 331 6.59 21.76 11.42
CA SER A 331 7.73 20.86 11.23
C SER A 331 7.83 20.28 9.82
N SER A 332 6.70 20.11 9.13
CA SER A 332 6.63 19.54 7.79
C SER A 332 5.30 19.91 7.12
N TRP A 333 5.11 19.45 5.87
CA TRP A 333 3.91 19.64 5.05
C TRP A 333 2.66 19.13 5.78
N PRO A 334 1.60 19.97 5.92
CA PRO A 334 0.33 19.50 6.47
C PRO A 334 -0.35 18.52 5.53
N GLN A 335 -0.82 17.40 6.06
CA GLN A 335 -1.53 16.40 5.28
C GLN A 335 -2.70 15.87 6.12
N LEU A 336 -3.89 15.82 5.52
CA LEU A 336 -5.09 15.27 6.14
C LEU A 336 -5.29 13.82 5.73
N ALA A 337 -5.72 12.96 6.67
CA ALA A 337 -6.04 11.56 6.38
C ALA A 337 -7.06 11.41 5.25
N SER A 338 -8.10 12.24 5.21
CA SER A 338 -9.12 12.19 4.15
C SER A 338 -8.53 12.37 2.75
N GLY A 339 -7.60 13.32 2.58
CA GLY A 339 -6.89 13.53 1.32
C GLY A 339 -6.00 12.34 0.97
N VAL A 340 -5.28 11.77 1.95
CA VAL A 340 -4.45 10.57 1.75
C VAL A 340 -5.26 9.35 1.34
N MET A 341 -6.43 9.15 1.93
CA MET A 341 -7.31 8.03 1.59
C MET A 341 -7.99 8.24 0.23
N LEU A 342 -8.36 9.48 -0.12
CA LEU A 342 -8.84 9.79 -1.46
C LEU A 342 -7.76 9.50 -2.51
N GLY A 343 -6.52 9.94 -2.27
CA GLY A 343 -5.38 9.67 -3.15
C GLY A 343 -5.16 8.18 -3.40
N GLY A 344 -5.21 7.37 -2.33
CA GLY A 344 -5.12 5.91 -2.45
C GLY A 344 -6.21 5.30 -3.35
N ALA A 345 -7.44 5.81 -3.28
CA ALA A 345 -8.54 5.39 -4.16
C ALA A 345 -8.33 5.83 -5.62
N LEU A 346 -7.88 7.06 -5.85
CA LEU A 346 -7.61 7.60 -7.19
C LEU A 346 -6.49 6.81 -7.89
N VAL A 347 -5.41 6.53 -7.17
CA VAL A 347 -4.26 5.76 -7.67
C VAL A 347 -4.67 4.32 -7.97
N ALA A 348 -5.37 3.64 -7.06
CA ALA A 348 -5.78 2.25 -7.28
C ALA A 348 -6.73 2.10 -8.47
N ASP A 349 -7.75 2.98 -8.58
CA ASP A 349 -8.68 2.97 -9.72
C ASP A 349 -7.94 3.20 -11.05
N THR A 350 -7.07 4.21 -11.09
CA THR A 350 -6.33 4.56 -12.31
C THR A 350 -5.34 3.47 -12.69
N ALA A 351 -4.63 2.89 -11.72
CA ALA A 351 -3.71 1.78 -11.95
C ALA A 351 -4.43 0.57 -12.53
N ARG A 352 -5.55 0.16 -11.94
CA ARG A 352 -6.39 -0.94 -12.45
C ARG A 352 -6.75 -0.71 -13.92
N ARG A 353 -7.26 0.47 -14.24
CA ARG A 353 -7.73 0.80 -15.60
C ARG A 353 -6.58 0.84 -16.61
N ILE A 354 -5.42 1.41 -16.26
CA ILE A 354 -4.22 1.38 -17.10
C ILE A 354 -3.77 -0.07 -17.36
N LEU A 355 -3.67 -0.89 -16.31
CA LEU A 355 -3.22 -2.28 -16.40
C LEU A 355 -4.22 -3.17 -17.17
N LEU A 356 -5.51 -2.80 -17.21
CA LEU A 356 -6.52 -3.44 -18.06
C LEU A 356 -6.55 -2.91 -19.50
N GLY A 357 -5.63 -2.02 -19.87
CA GLY A 357 -5.48 -1.50 -21.22
C GLY A 357 -6.42 -0.35 -21.57
N GLU A 358 -7.06 0.30 -20.61
CA GLU A 358 -7.80 1.54 -20.89
C GLU A 358 -6.84 2.67 -21.31
N LEU A 359 -7.27 3.44 -22.32
CA LEU A 359 -6.50 4.56 -22.86
C LEU A 359 -6.66 5.81 -21.97
N ILE A 360 -6.07 5.77 -20.79
CA ILE A 360 -5.93 6.94 -19.91
C ILE A 360 -4.74 7.78 -20.41
N PRO A 361 -4.94 9.03 -20.86
CA PRO A 361 -3.86 9.86 -21.35
C PRO A 361 -2.98 10.37 -20.21
N SER A 362 -1.76 10.78 -20.53
CA SER A 362 -0.96 11.53 -19.59
C SER A 362 -1.56 12.90 -19.26
N GLY A 363 -1.47 13.30 -18.00
CA GLY A 363 -1.93 14.61 -17.57
C GLY A 363 -2.16 14.70 -16.06
N ARG A 364 -2.74 15.83 -15.66
CA ARG A 364 -3.14 16.11 -14.29
C ARG A 364 -4.62 16.30 -14.19
N THR A 365 -5.21 15.63 -13.21
CA THR A 365 -6.63 15.73 -12.89
C THR A 365 -6.76 16.05 -11.41
N TYR A 366 -7.78 16.82 -11.05
CA TYR A 366 -8.06 17.19 -9.67
C TYR A 366 -9.43 16.64 -9.28
N VAL A 367 -9.48 15.97 -8.14
CA VAL A 367 -10.73 15.64 -7.44
C VAL A 367 -10.79 16.50 -6.20
N ASP A 368 -11.04 17.78 -6.43
CA ASP A 368 -11.01 18.79 -5.38
C ASP A 368 -12.31 18.74 -4.56
N LEU A 369 -12.20 18.22 -3.33
CA LEU A 369 -13.36 18.09 -2.44
C LEU A 369 -13.98 19.43 -2.04
N ASP A 370 -13.20 20.51 -1.98
CA ASP A 370 -13.73 21.84 -1.64
C ASP A 370 -14.54 22.41 -2.81
N GLU A 371 -14.17 22.09 -4.06
CA GLU A 371 -14.93 22.49 -5.25
C GLU A 371 -16.16 21.59 -5.46
N LEU A 372 -16.03 20.29 -5.21
CA LEU A 372 -17.12 19.31 -5.36
C LEU A 372 -18.17 19.43 -4.24
N ILE A 373 -17.75 19.84 -3.04
CA ILE A 373 -18.59 19.99 -1.85
C ILE A 373 -18.34 21.39 -1.24
N PRO A 374 -18.80 22.46 -1.91
CA PRO A 374 -18.49 23.81 -1.47
C PRO A 374 -19.17 24.13 -0.14
N ALA A 375 -18.44 24.81 0.74
CA ALA A 375 -19.03 25.44 1.91
C ALA A 375 -20.02 26.53 1.46
N ILE A 376 -21.21 26.55 2.07
CA ILE A 376 -22.13 27.68 1.89
C ILE A 376 -21.50 28.87 2.61
N SER A 377 -21.12 29.91 1.87
CA SER A 377 -20.83 31.20 2.48
C SER A 377 -22.14 31.71 3.08
N LEU A 378 -22.22 31.74 4.41
CA LEU A 378 -23.27 32.47 5.09
C LEU A 378 -23.17 33.94 4.64
N SER A 379 -24.29 34.61 4.41
CA SER A 379 -24.22 36.05 4.18
C SER A 379 -23.61 36.71 5.42
N ALA A 380 -22.90 37.83 5.25
CA ALA A 380 -22.33 38.58 6.38
C ALA A 380 -23.39 38.96 7.44
N GLU A 381 -24.67 39.04 7.04
CA GLU A 381 -25.81 39.25 7.93
C GLU A 381 -26.14 38.01 8.77
N LEU A 382 -26.05 36.82 8.19
CA LEU A 382 -26.31 35.55 8.87
C LEU A 382 -25.14 35.15 9.78
N GLU A 383 -23.90 35.48 9.41
CA GLU A 383 -22.72 35.33 10.28
C GLU A 383 -22.85 36.19 11.54
N ARG A 384 -23.21 37.48 11.38
CA ARG A 384 -23.46 38.38 12.53
C ARG A 384 -24.61 37.88 13.41
N ALA A 385 -25.71 37.43 12.80
CA ALA A 385 -26.84 36.88 13.55
C ALA A 385 -26.48 35.61 14.33
N MET A 386 -25.56 34.79 13.81
CA MET A 386 -25.07 33.60 14.52
C MET A 386 -24.04 33.94 15.62
N GLU A 387 -23.26 34.99 15.45
CA GLU A 387 -22.36 35.53 16.49
C GLU A 387 -23.12 36.16 17.66
N GLU A 388 -24.26 36.81 17.40
CA GLU A 388 -25.13 37.34 18.47
C GLU A 388 -25.85 36.26 19.30
N VAL A 389 -25.92 35.03 18.79
CA VAL A 389 -26.56 33.88 19.45
C VAL A 389 -25.56 32.99 20.22
N ARG A 390 -24.25 33.15 19.97
CA ARG A 390 -23.16 32.47 20.71
C ARG A 390 -22.72 33.27 21.93
#